data_AF-A0A7U9SVC0-F1
#
_entry.id   AF-A0A7U9SVC0-F1
#
_cell.length_a   1.000
_cell.length_b   1.000
_cell.length_c   1.000
_cell.angle_alpha   90.00
_cell.angle_beta   90.00
_cell.angle_gamma   90.00
#
_symmetry.space_group_name_H-M   'P 1'
#
loop_
_entity.id
_entity.type
_entity.pdbx_description
1 polymer ?
#
loop_
_entity_poly.entity_id
_entity_poly.type
_entity_poly.pdbx_seq_one_letter_code
_entity_poly.pdbx_strand_id
1 'polypeptide(L)'
;MDIVCSTVGIVNTFRPGQGILDIANAGFENISLDLDMSCPAYELEHYGRLKKKAEEWEHLKEYTYLPISEHPSEIQRYFEKMLFVSGEKHLNLPFAMAPYLPRDSKRRDLKELLLSLHKESIRFCGRIGCRYLVIRPMTNVSGGREASSSLSVACNVYGSEWEVNRDYYLCLAAEARQNQVILLLENQCHSMNGHMIRGICSDGYIVAEWIDALNREVGEERFGFCMDVGVCSLCGQDMHEFSRVLGKRIKAVILRDCDGQQEGSMLPFTCAYSGQPRTDWLNLIRGLRETGFDGQLVLDFRDTACTFSPILRPQLMVFAKAVADYFKWQIEIENLLKKYSSIALFGAGNMCRNYMKCYGEKYPPLFTCDNNQKVWGTEFCGLEVKSPEALKEVPEGCGIFICNIYYREIEQQLRDMGIENIEFFNDEYMPSFHFDRLRTV
;
A
#
# COMPACT_ATOMS: atom_id res chain seq x y z
N MET A 1 0.85 -7.42 9.15
CA MET A 1 0.59 -6.30 8.22
C MET A 1 -0.83 -5.80 8.39
N ASP A 2 -1.03 -4.47 8.33
CA ASP A 2 -2.33 -3.84 8.51
C ASP A 2 -2.94 -3.41 7.18
N ILE A 3 -4.20 -3.76 6.94
CA ILE A 3 -4.96 -3.29 5.78
C ILE A 3 -5.65 -1.97 6.15
N VAL A 4 -5.46 -0.95 5.33
CA VAL A 4 -6.03 0.40 5.52
C VAL A 4 -6.86 0.77 4.31
N CYS A 5 -8.11 1.20 4.51
CA CYS A 5 -8.95 1.73 3.44
C CYS A 5 -8.70 3.23 3.24
N SER A 6 -8.38 3.66 2.01
CA SER A 6 -8.41 5.08 1.64
C SER A 6 -9.79 5.66 1.94
N THR A 7 -9.88 6.82 2.60
CA THR A 7 -11.20 7.45 2.84
C THR A 7 -11.69 8.25 1.65
N VAL A 8 -10.81 8.54 0.69
CA VAL A 8 -11.11 9.52 -0.34
C VAL A 8 -11.95 8.95 -1.47
N GLY A 9 -12.92 9.75 -1.92
CA GLY A 9 -13.95 9.30 -2.86
C GLY A 9 -15.05 8.45 -2.24
N ILE A 10 -14.87 8.03 -0.99
CA ILE A 10 -15.82 7.18 -0.25
C ILE A 10 -16.52 7.99 0.85
N VAL A 11 -15.76 8.72 1.66
CA VAL A 11 -16.26 9.43 2.84
C VAL A 11 -16.34 10.93 2.57
N ASN A 12 -17.50 11.52 2.87
CA ASN A 12 -17.63 12.97 2.97
C ASN A 12 -17.32 13.41 4.40
N THR A 13 -16.31 14.26 4.62
CA THR A 13 -15.87 14.68 5.96
C THR A 13 -16.95 15.40 6.77
N PHE A 14 -17.88 16.11 6.11
CA PHE A 14 -18.99 16.82 6.76
C PHE A 14 -20.23 15.94 6.99
N ARG A 15 -20.40 14.89 6.18
CA ARG A 15 -21.48 13.90 6.27
C ARG A 15 -20.91 12.47 6.19
N PRO A 16 -20.11 12.05 7.18
CA PRO A 16 -19.31 10.81 7.09
C PRO A 16 -20.12 9.53 7.28
N GLY A 17 -21.34 9.63 7.82
CA GLY A 17 -22.16 8.50 8.27
C GLY A 17 -22.19 7.31 7.32
N GLN A 18 -22.66 7.50 6.08
CA GLN A 18 -22.80 6.41 5.12
C GLN A 18 -21.45 5.83 4.71
N GLY A 19 -20.47 6.66 4.34
CA GLY A 19 -19.18 6.18 3.86
C GLY A 19 -18.41 5.40 4.94
N ILE A 20 -18.43 5.88 6.19
CA ILE A 20 -17.83 5.16 7.33
C ILE A 20 -18.56 3.86 7.62
N LEU A 21 -19.90 3.85 7.54
CA LEU A 21 -20.69 2.63 7.70
C LEU A 21 -20.38 1.59 6.62
N ASP A 22 -20.24 2.01 5.36
CA ASP A 22 -19.92 1.11 4.25
C ASP A 22 -18.53 0.47 4.43
N ILE A 23 -17.54 1.24 4.87
CA ILE A 23 -16.18 0.76 5.20
C ILE A 23 -16.23 -0.27 6.34
N ALA A 24 -16.88 0.09 7.46
CA ALA A 24 -16.97 -0.78 8.62
C ALA A 24 -17.72 -2.09 8.32
N ASN A 25 -18.86 -2.01 7.60
CA ASN A 25 -19.65 -3.18 7.22
C ASN A 25 -18.93 -4.10 6.24
N ALA A 26 -18.01 -3.58 5.43
CA ALA A 26 -17.15 -4.39 4.58
C ALA A 26 -16.05 -5.13 5.37
N GLY A 27 -15.86 -4.82 6.65
CA GLY A 27 -14.90 -5.50 7.54
C GLY A 27 -13.53 -4.83 7.60
N PHE A 28 -13.38 -3.59 7.13
CA PHE A 28 -12.15 -2.83 7.38
C PHE A 28 -12.10 -2.38 8.85
N GLU A 29 -10.92 -2.48 9.45
CA GLU A 29 -10.64 -2.02 10.82
C GLU A 29 -9.82 -0.73 10.85
N ASN A 30 -9.12 -0.42 9.74
CA ASN A 30 -8.27 0.75 9.63
C ASN A 30 -8.64 1.59 8.41
N ILE A 31 -8.56 2.91 8.56
CA ILE A 31 -8.81 3.90 7.50
C ILE A 31 -7.66 4.91 7.43
N SER A 32 -7.45 5.53 6.27
CA SER A 32 -6.49 6.62 6.11
C SER A 32 -7.10 7.97 6.47
N LEU A 33 -6.26 8.87 7.00
CA LEU A 33 -6.58 10.28 7.14
C LEU A 33 -5.93 11.09 6.00
N ASP A 34 -6.71 11.41 4.97
CA ASP A 34 -6.23 12.17 3.82
C ASP A 34 -6.43 13.67 4.03
N LEU A 35 -5.41 14.33 4.58
CA LEU A 35 -5.46 15.75 4.94
C LEU A 35 -5.55 16.67 3.72
N ASP A 36 -5.15 16.19 2.54
CA ASP A 36 -5.40 16.88 1.26
C ASP A 36 -6.89 17.21 1.05
N MET A 37 -7.82 16.43 1.60
CA MET A 37 -9.26 16.76 1.54
C MET A 37 -9.59 18.10 2.20
N SER A 38 -8.83 18.51 3.22
CA SER A 38 -9.01 19.78 3.92
C SER A 38 -8.39 20.97 3.19
N CYS A 39 -7.31 20.73 2.42
CA CYS A 39 -6.61 21.76 1.67
C CYS A 39 -6.21 21.19 0.30
N PRO A 40 -7.20 20.99 -0.61
CA PRO A 40 -6.96 20.29 -1.87
C PRO A 40 -6.03 21.09 -2.76
N ALA A 41 -5.39 20.41 -3.70
CA ALA A 41 -4.56 21.01 -4.75
C ALA A 41 -5.13 22.32 -5.34
N TYR A 42 -6.43 22.37 -5.61
CA TYR A 42 -7.09 23.58 -6.12
C TYR A 42 -6.90 24.80 -5.19
N GLU A 43 -7.06 24.60 -3.89
CA GLU A 43 -6.93 25.66 -2.90
C GLU A 43 -5.49 26.18 -2.84
N LEU A 44 -4.51 25.27 -2.81
CA LEU A 44 -3.08 25.61 -2.82
C LEU A 44 -2.69 26.39 -4.08
N GLU A 45 -3.12 25.94 -5.26
CA GLU A 45 -2.85 26.63 -6.53
C GLU A 45 -3.39 28.07 -6.56
N HIS A 46 -4.50 28.32 -5.85
CA HIS A 46 -5.17 29.63 -5.82
C HIS A 46 -4.88 30.43 -4.55
N TYR A 47 -3.98 29.96 -3.66
CA TYR A 47 -3.61 30.66 -2.43
C TYR A 47 -3.23 32.13 -2.68
N GLY A 48 -3.77 33.04 -1.87
CA GLY A 48 -3.64 34.49 -2.02
C GLY A 48 -4.59 35.13 -3.04
N ARG A 49 -5.33 34.32 -3.82
CA ARG A 49 -6.33 34.76 -4.81
C ARG A 49 -7.77 34.33 -4.48
N LEU A 50 -7.96 33.61 -3.37
CA LEU A 50 -9.25 33.03 -2.97
C LEU A 50 -10.29 34.08 -2.57
N LYS A 51 -9.87 35.27 -2.11
CA LYS A 51 -10.74 36.37 -1.68
C LYS A 51 -11.69 36.92 -2.77
N LYS A 52 -11.47 36.62 -4.05
CA LYS A 52 -12.36 37.05 -5.16
C LYS A 52 -13.54 36.13 -5.44
N LYS A 53 -13.62 34.92 -4.84
CA LYS A 53 -14.69 33.94 -5.13
C LYS A 53 -15.63 33.64 -3.95
N ALA A 54 -15.34 34.13 -2.76
CA ALA A 54 -16.20 33.93 -1.59
C ALA A 54 -17.63 34.48 -1.79
N GLU A 55 -17.79 35.48 -2.66
CA GLU A 55 -19.10 36.04 -3.06
C GLU A 55 -19.92 35.10 -3.98
N GLU A 56 -19.27 34.24 -4.79
CA GLU A 56 -19.96 33.28 -5.68
C GLU A 56 -20.49 32.05 -4.91
N TRP A 57 -19.94 31.78 -3.72
CA TRP A 57 -20.20 30.55 -2.93
C TRP A 57 -21.27 30.78 -1.85
N GLU A 58 -22.02 31.89 -1.95
CA GLU A 58 -23.08 32.26 -1.01
C GLU A 58 -24.19 31.21 -0.81
N HIS A 59 -24.35 30.28 -1.75
CA HIS A 59 -25.35 29.21 -1.68
C HIS A 59 -24.90 28.01 -0.80
N LEU A 60 -23.65 27.99 -0.33
CA LEU A 60 -23.09 26.96 0.56
C LEU A 60 -23.09 27.37 2.05
N LYS A 61 -23.82 28.45 2.41
CA LYS A 61 -23.91 29.07 3.76
C LYS A 61 -24.20 28.14 4.95
N GLU A 62 -24.60 26.89 4.73
CA GLU A 62 -24.81 25.91 5.82
C GLU A 62 -23.47 25.49 6.48
N TYR A 63 -22.34 25.73 5.81
CA TYR A 63 -20.99 25.55 6.35
C TYR A 63 -20.14 26.75 5.93
N THR A 64 -19.67 27.56 6.89
CA THR A 64 -18.71 28.63 6.58
C THR A 64 -17.43 27.98 6.04
N TYR A 65 -17.26 27.96 4.72
CA TYR A 65 -16.05 27.43 4.09
C TYR A 65 -14.88 28.31 4.53
N LEU A 66 -13.99 27.73 5.34
CA LEU A 66 -12.79 28.38 5.84
C LEU A 66 -11.60 27.79 5.08
N PRO A 67 -10.92 28.56 4.21
CA PRO A 67 -9.76 28.06 3.48
C PRO A 67 -8.64 27.66 4.44
N ILE A 68 -8.31 26.37 4.47
CA ILE A 68 -7.26 25.81 5.33
C ILE A 68 -5.88 26.33 4.95
N SER A 69 -5.65 26.67 3.68
CA SER A 69 -4.45 27.36 3.21
C SER A 69 -4.27 28.75 3.85
N GLU A 70 -5.35 29.45 4.22
CA GLU A 70 -5.29 30.72 4.97
C GLU A 70 -5.35 30.51 6.49
N HIS A 71 -5.87 29.36 6.94
CA HIS A 71 -6.03 28.99 8.34
C HIS A 71 -5.53 27.56 8.66
N PRO A 72 -4.22 27.27 8.55
CA PRO A 72 -3.68 25.92 8.74
C PRO A 72 -4.04 25.25 10.07
N SER A 73 -4.24 26.02 11.13
CA SER A 73 -4.62 25.51 12.46
C SER A 73 -5.99 24.83 12.50
N GLU A 74 -6.83 25.04 11.50
CA GLU A 74 -8.20 24.53 11.44
C GLU A 74 -8.31 23.15 10.76
N ILE A 75 -7.18 22.56 10.34
CA ILE A 75 -7.15 21.20 9.76
C ILE A 75 -7.91 20.21 10.64
N GLN A 76 -7.66 20.19 11.95
CA GLN A 76 -8.33 19.25 12.86
C GLN A 76 -9.85 19.42 12.83
N ARG A 77 -10.32 20.67 12.86
CA ARG A 77 -11.75 20.99 12.88
C ARG A 77 -12.46 20.46 11.64
N TYR A 78 -11.80 20.49 10.49
CA TYR A 78 -12.32 19.95 9.24
C TYR A 78 -12.71 18.46 9.34
N PHE A 79 -11.97 17.69 10.14
CA PHE A 79 -12.15 16.24 10.28
C PHE A 79 -12.92 15.81 11.53
N GLU A 80 -13.33 16.71 12.43
CA GLU A 80 -13.97 16.38 13.71
C GLU A 80 -15.15 15.42 13.58
N LYS A 81 -16.06 15.69 12.65
CA LYS A 81 -17.24 14.83 12.43
C LYS A 81 -16.84 13.44 11.92
N MET A 82 -15.88 13.36 11.00
CA MET A 82 -15.37 12.10 10.49
C MET A 82 -14.76 11.29 11.64
N LEU A 83 -13.87 11.89 12.42
CA LEU A 83 -13.22 11.21 13.55
C LEU A 83 -14.22 10.70 14.58
N PHE A 84 -15.24 11.51 14.91
CA PHE A 84 -16.30 11.10 15.84
C PHE A 84 -17.02 9.84 15.34
N VAL A 85 -17.48 9.84 14.09
CA VAL A 85 -18.22 8.70 13.51
C VAL A 85 -17.32 7.47 13.32
N SER A 86 -16.05 7.67 12.95
CA SER A 86 -15.05 6.59 12.87
C SER A 86 -14.82 5.94 14.24
N GLY A 87 -14.77 6.73 15.31
CA GLY A 87 -14.63 6.24 16.69
C GLY A 87 -15.81 5.39 17.14
N GLU A 88 -17.05 5.81 16.82
CA GLU A 88 -18.28 5.02 17.08
C GLU A 88 -18.31 3.68 16.34
N LYS A 89 -17.55 3.55 15.26
CA LYS A 89 -17.38 2.31 14.50
C LYS A 89 -16.09 1.56 14.80
N HIS A 90 -15.32 2.02 15.80
CA HIS A 90 -14.05 1.43 16.21
C HIS A 90 -13.02 1.32 15.08
N LEU A 91 -13.02 2.27 14.15
CA LEU A 91 -12.04 2.34 13.08
C LEU A 91 -10.77 3.08 13.55
N ASN A 92 -9.60 2.49 13.28
CA ASN A 92 -8.31 3.08 13.61
C ASN A 92 -7.77 3.94 12.44
N LEU A 93 -6.92 4.92 12.77
CA LEU A 93 -6.28 5.80 11.79
C LEU A 93 -4.74 5.71 11.85
N PRO A 94 -4.13 4.58 11.45
CA PRO A 94 -2.68 4.38 11.57
C PRO A 94 -1.86 5.16 10.54
N PHE A 95 -2.50 5.68 9.49
CA PHE A 95 -1.86 6.25 8.30
C PHE A 95 -2.55 7.54 7.84
N ALA A 96 -1.77 8.53 7.42
CA ALA A 96 -2.24 9.80 6.92
C ALA A 96 -1.44 10.29 5.70
N MET A 97 -2.08 11.09 4.85
CA MET A 97 -1.45 11.79 3.72
C MET A 97 -1.53 13.30 3.96
N ALA A 98 -0.41 14.02 3.88
CA ALA A 98 -0.38 15.47 4.02
C ALA A 98 -0.90 16.18 2.76
N PRO A 99 -1.38 17.44 2.86
CA PRO A 99 -1.70 18.26 1.68
C PRO A 99 -0.48 18.45 0.79
N TYR A 100 -0.67 18.43 -0.53
CA TYR A 100 0.43 18.53 -1.49
C TYR A 100 0.06 19.37 -2.71
N LEU A 101 1.08 19.88 -3.41
CA LEU A 101 0.89 20.50 -4.71
C LEU A 101 0.79 19.44 -5.82
N PRO A 102 -0.02 19.70 -6.87
CA PRO A 102 0.05 18.93 -8.11
C PRO A 102 1.49 18.81 -8.62
N ARG A 103 1.81 17.67 -9.23
CA ARG A 103 3.16 17.38 -9.73
C ARG A 103 3.61 18.38 -10.80
N ASP A 104 2.67 18.89 -11.57
CA ASP A 104 2.84 19.88 -12.65
C ASP A 104 2.63 21.34 -12.19
N SER A 105 2.51 21.57 -10.88
CA SER A 105 2.35 22.90 -10.31
C SER A 105 3.48 23.83 -10.75
N LYS A 106 3.12 25.08 -11.09
CA LYS A 106 4.09 26.15 -11.39
C LYS A 106 4.41 27.00 -10.17
N ARG A 107 3.75 26.76 -9.03
CA ARG A 107 3.96 27.51 -7.78
C ARG A 107 5.32 27.15 -7.18
N ARG A 108 6.13 28.18 -6.93
CA ARG A 108 7.46 28.06 -6.29
C ARG A 108 7.55 28.83 -4.97
N ASP A 109 6.52 29.61 -4.67
CA ASP A 109 6.40 30.55 -3.56
C ASP A 109 5.73 29.94 -2.32
N LEU A 110 5.28 28.69 -2.39
CA LEU A 110 4.44 28.06 -1.36
C LEU A 110 5.21 27.25 -0.30
N LYS A 111 6.54 27.27 -0.31
CA LYS A 111 7.36 26.48 0.62
C LYS A 111 7.00 26.72 2.08
N GLU A 112 6.85 27.98 2.48
CA GLU A 112 6.53 28.35 3.87
C GLU A 112 5.11 27.92 4.28
N LEU A 113 4.15 28.06 3.36
CA LEU A 113 2.78 27.60 3.58
C LEU A 113 2.72 26.08 3.76
N LEU A 114 3.38 25.33 2.86
CA LEU A 114 3.43 23.87 2.95
C LEU A 114 4.10 23.42 4.24
N LEU A 115 5.19 24.09 4.65
CA LEU A 115 5.83 23.80 5.94
C LEU A 115 4.88 24.04 7.11
N SER A 116 4.09 25.11 7.08
CA SER A 116 3.08 25.39 8.10
C SER A 116 1.98 24.32 8.12
N LEU A 117 1.44 23.96 6.95
CA LEU A 117 0.41 22.93 6.82
C LEU A 117 0.93 21.58 7.33
N HIS A 118 2.14 21.18 6.93
CA HIS A 118 2.73 19.90 7.33
C HIS A 118 3.03 19.83 8.83
N LYS A 119 3.42 20.94 9.47
CA LYS A 119 3.55 20.99 10.94
C LYS A 119 2.20 20.80 11.64
N GLU A 120 1.15 21.45 11.15
CA GLU A 120 -0.20 21.24 11.69
C GLU A 120 -0.71 19.81 11.44
N SER A 121 -0.44 19.24 10.26
CA SER A 121 -0.70 17.83 9.95
C SER A 121 -0.01 16.89 10.94
N ILE A 122 1.27 17.12 11.25
CA ILE A 122 2.04 16.32 12.22
C ILE A 122 1.42 16.42 13.62
N ARG A 123 1.10 17.63 14.08
CA ARG A 123 0.45 17.85 15.39
C ARG A 123 -0.88 17.13 15.47
N PHE A 124 -1.67 17.23 14.41
CA PHE A 124 -2.96 16.57 14.34
C PHE A 124 -2.80 15.04 14.39
N CYS A 125 -1.87 14.48 13.60
CA CYS A 125 -1.55 13.05 13.63
C CYS A 125 -1.13 12.59 15.03
N GLY A 126 -0.25 13.34 15.71
CA GLY A 126 0.16 13.06 17.08
C GLY A 126 -1.01 13.04 18.08
N ARG A 127 -1.94 13.99 17.99
CA ARG A 127 -3.11 14.07 18.87
C ARG A 127 -4.05 12.88 18.74
N ILE A 128 -4.21 12.34 17.52
CA ILE A 128 -5.11 11.20 17.26
C ILE A 128 -4.39 9.85 17.31
N GLY A 129 -3.08 9.82 17.59
CA GLY A 129 -2.29 8.60 17.61
C GLY A 129 -1.97 8.01 16.23
N CYS A 130 -2.07 8.81 15.16
CA CYS A 130 -1.70 8.39 13.81
C CYS A 130 -0.16 8.38 13.67
N ARG A 131 0.41 7.21 13.41
CA ARG A 131 1.86 6.99 13.47
C ARG A 131 2.59 7.35 12.18
N TYR A 132 1.97 7.17 11.02
CA TYR A 132 2.62 7.36 9.72
C TYR A 132 1.97 8.51 8.95
N LEU A 133 2.77 9.51 8.56
CA LEU A 133 2.33 10.62 7.73
C LEU A 133 3.18 10.69 6.46
N VAL A 134 2.54 10.54 5.30
CA VAL A 134 3.19 10.73 4.01
C VAL A 134 3.30 12.22 3.70
N ILE A 135 4.52 12.63 3.36
CA ILE A 135 4.82 13.97 2.86
C ILE A 135 5.56 13.78 1.54
N ARG A 136 4.99 14.30 0.46
CA ARG A 136 5.61 14.24 -0.86
C ARG A 136 6.87 15.11 -0.90
N PRO A 137 7.96 14.65 -1.56
CA PRO A 137 9.14 15.48 -1.73
C PRO A 137 8.82 16.69 -2.63
N MET A 138 9.55 17.78 -2.39
CA MET A 138 9.41 19.03 -3.14
C MET A 138 10.02 18.88 -4.54
N THR A 139 9.20 19.10 -5.58
CA THR A 139 9.55 18.82 -6.99
C THR A 139 10.00 20.03 -7.82
N ASN A 140 9.80 21.28 -7.35
CA ASN A 140 9.96 22.49 -8.18
C ASN A 140 10.83 23.60 -7.54
N VAL A 141 11.99 23.25 -6.97
CA VAL A 141 12.78 24.18 -6.14
C VAL A 141 14.06 24.68 -6.81
N SER A 142 14.31 24.34 -8.06
CA SER A 142 15.42 24.91 -8.84
C SER A 142 15.12 26.36 -9.26
N GLY A 143 15.37 27.28 -8.32
CA GLY A 143 15.67 28.68 -8.60
C GLY A 143 17.13 28.82 -9.04
N GLY A 144 17.34 29.04 -10.34
CA GLY A 144 18.54 29.60 -10.98
C GLY A 144 19.87 29.66 -10.22
N ARG A 145 20.51 28.52 -9.94
CA ARG A 145 21.96 28.48 -9.70
C ARG A 145 22.61 27.43 -10.59
N GLU A 146 23.40 27.92 -11.54
CA GLU A 146 24.36 27.13 -12.31
C GLU A 146 25.24 26.34 -11.33
N ALA A 147 25.44 25.07 -11.65
CA ALA A 147 26.25 24.14 -10.88
C ALA A 147 27.67 24.68 -10.70
N SER A 148 28.00 25.17 -9.51
CA SER A 148 29.39 25.38 -9.10
C SER A 148 29.98 24.08 -8.61
N SER A 149 31.14 23.77 -9.15
CA SER A 149 31.88 22.52 -9.12
C SER A 149 32.31 22.03 -7.73
N SER A 150 32.53 20.71 -7.70
CA SER A 150 33.39 19.92 -6.79
C SER A 150 32.81 19.40 -5.48
N LEU A 151 32.05 18.28 -5.56
CA LEU A 151 32.07 17.16 -4.61
C LEU A 151 31.27 15.96 -5.18
N SER A 152 31.90 14.79 -5.24
CA SER A 152 31.39 13.42 -5.60
C SER A 152 30.39 13.23 -6.76
N VAL A 153 30.67 12.23 -7.61
CA VAL A 153 29.93 11.89 -8.83
C VAL A 153 28.44 11.57 -8.61
N ALA A 154 28.00 11.24 -7.39
CA ALA A 154 26.58 11.08 -7.04
C ALA A 154 25.82 12.41 -6.81
N CYS A 155 26.53 13.49 -6.45
CA CYS A 155 25.92 14.79 -6.14
C CYS A 155 25.67 15.68 -7.36
N ASN A 156 26.28 15.40 -8.51
CA ASN A 156 26.17 16.26 -9.68
C ASN A 156 24.86 16.13 -10.48
N VAL A 157 24.05 15.10 -10.24
CA VAL A 157 22.74 14.93 -10.93
C VAL A 157 21.57 15.35 -10.05
N TYR A 158 21.69 15.23 -8.72
CA TYR A 158 20.60 15.45 -7.75
C TYR A 158 20.93 16.42 -6.61
N GLY A 159 22.12 17.03 -6.58
CA GLY A 159 22.62 17.81 -5.43
C GLY A 159 21.64 18.87 -4.92
N SER A 160 21.08 19.67 -5.83
CA SER A 160 20.12 20.71 -5.44
C SER A 160 18.76 20.16 -4.97
N GLU A 161 18.29 19.03 -5.51
CA GLU A 161 17.03 18.41 -5.10
C GLU A 161 17.16 17.76 -3.72
N TRP A 162 18.29 17.09 -3.48
CA TRP A 162 18.62 16.53 -2.17
C TRP A 162 18.72 17.61 -1.10
N GLU A 163 19.52 18.67 -1.32
CA GLU A 163 19.72 19.74 -0.33
C GLU A 163 18.39 20.38 0.08
N VAL A 164 17.55 20.71 -0.90
CA VAL A 164 16.23 21.29 -0.65
C VAL A 164 15.35 20.36 0.17
N ASN A 165 15.23 19.09 -0.25
CA ASN A 165 14.36 18.14 0.43
C ASN A 165 14.89 17.78 1.81
N ARG A 166 16.21 17.61 1.93
CA ARG A 166 16.91 17.42 3.20
C ARG A 166 16.55 18.53 4.18
N ASP A 167 16.77 19.79 3.81
CA ASP A 167 16.48 20.92 4.68
C ASP A 167 14.98 20.99 5.04
N TYR A 168 14.10 20.68 4.09
CA TYR A 168 12.66 20.65 4.30
C TYR A 168 12.24 19.58 5.34
N TYR A 169 12.68 18.34 5.16
CA TYR A 169 12.39 17.23 6.07
C TYR A 169 13.01 17.44 7.46
N LEU A 170 14.23 17.98 7.54
CA LEU A 170 14.88 18.31 8.81
C LEU A 170 14.12 19.42 9.56
N CYS A 171 13.53 20.41 8.86
CA CYS A 171 12.66 21.42 9.48
C CYS A 171 11.39 20.82 10.11
N LEU A 172 10.96 19.65 9.66
CA LEU A 172 9.78 18.93 10.18
C LEU A 172 10.15 17.91 11.27
N ALA A 173 11.40 17.46 11.32
CA ALA A 173 11.85 16.38 12.19
C ALA A 173 11.57 16.61 13.69
N ALA A 174 11.80 17.84 14.17
CA ALA A 174 11.57 18.18 15.59
C ALA A 174 10.09 18.06 15.97
N GLU A 175 9.19 18.55 15.11
CA GLU A 175 7.75 18.45 15.31
C GLU A 175 7.30 16.98 15.24
N ALA A 176 7.83 16.22 14.27
CA ALA A 176 7.52 14.80 14.10
C ALA A 176 7.96 13.96 15.31
N ARG A 177 9.14 14.25 15.88
CA ARG A 177 9.63 13.65 17.13
C ARG A 177 8.69 13.93 18.30
N GLN A 178 8.33 15.21 18.52
CA GLN A 178 7.47 15.60 19.65
C GLN A 178 6.11 14.90 19.60
N ASN A 179 5.59 14.67 18.41
CA ASN A 179 4.28 14.06 18.17
C ASN A 179 4.34 12.55 17.89
N GLN A 180 5.53 11.92 17.98
CA GLN A 180 5.74 10.49 17.73
C GLN A 180 5.30 10.00 16.33
N VAL A 181 5.34 10.89 15.33
CA VAL A 181 4.96 10.59 13.93
C VAL A 181 6.20 10.25 13.11
N ILE A 182 6.15 9.18 12.30
CA ILE A 182 7.18 8.85 11.30
C ILE A 182 6.77 9.48 9.96
N LEU A 183 7.68 10.26 9.38
CA LEU A 183 7.45 10.92 8.09
C LEU A 183 7.85 9.98 6.95
N LEU A 184 6.95 9.79 5.99
CA LEU A 184 7.19 8.90 4.85
C LEU A 184 7.39 9.72 3.58
N LEU A 185 8.52 9.50 2.92
CA LEU A 185 8.76 9.98 1.56
C LEU A 185 7.98 9.07 0.59
N GLU A 186 7.53 9.62 -0.54
CA GLU A 186 6.74 8.89 -1.55
C GLU A 186 7.44 8.98 -2.91
N ASN A 187 7.49 7.90 -3.68
CA ASN A 187 7.99 7.91 -5.06
C ASN A 187 7.12 8.82 -5.93
N GLN A 188 7.76 9.73 -6.67
CA GLN A 188 7.06 10.72 -7.50
C GLN A 188 7.30 10.48 -8.99
N CYS A 189 6.34 10.86 -9.81
CA CYS A 189 6.46 10.97 -11.27
C CYS A 189 6.17 12.41 -11.72
N HIS A 190 6.32 12.69 -13.02
CA HIS A 190 5.81 13.90 -13.65
C HIS A 190 5.51 13.66 -15.13
N SER A 191 4.67 14.50 -15.71
CA SER A 191 4.33 14.43 -17.14
C SER A 191 5.36 15.19 -17.97
N MET A 192 5.89 14.54 -19.01
CA MET A 192 6.71 15.14 -20.05
C MET A 192 6.04 14.87 -21.41
N ASN A 193 5.49 15.91 -22.02
CA ASN A 193 4.75 15.82 -23.29
C ASN A 193 3.60 14.80 -23.28
N GLY A 194 2.90 14.67 -22.14
CA GLY A 194 1.81 13.71 -21.98
C GLY A 194 2.23 12.30 -21.58
N HIS A 195 3.54 12.03 -21.44
CA HIS A 195 4.05 10.76 -20.94
C HIS A 195 4.52 10.89 -19.48
N MET A 196 4.13 9.94 -18.63
CA MET A 196 4.60 9.92 -17.25
C MET A 196 6.02 9.36 -17.17
N ILE A 197 6.93 10.12 -16.57
CA ILE A 197 8.31 9.72 -16.35
C ILE A 197 8.69 9.81 -14.87
N ARG A 198 9.77 9.10 -14.52
CA ARG A 198 10.30 9.01 -13.16
C ARG A 198 10.66 10.40 -12.63
N GLY A 199 10.23 10.69 -11.40
CA GLY A 199 10.56 11.92 -10.68
C GLY A 199 11.40 11.64 -9.43
N ILE A 200 11.43 12.62 -8.51
CA ILE A 200 12.15 12.49 -7.23
C ILE A 200 11.66 11.26 -6.48
N CYS A 201 12.57 10.58 -5.79
CA CYS A 201 12.30 9.35 -5.07
C CYS A 201 11.80 8.16 -5.92
N SER A 202 12.04 8.16 -7.24
CA SER A 202 11.75 7.00 -8.12
C SER A 202 12.87 5.97 -8.22
N ASP A 203 14.05 6.21 -7.64
CA ASP A 203 15.17 5.27 -7.63
C ASP A 203 15.35 4.70 -6.21
N GLY A 204 15.21 3.39 -6.06
CA GLY A 204 15.24 2.72 -4.76
C GLY A 204 16.56 2.87 -4.02
N TYR A 205 17.70 2.89 -4.72
CA TYR A 205 19.02 3.02 -4.11
C TYR A 205 19.23 4.45 -3.58
N ILE A 206 18.90 5.45 -4.40
CA ILE A 206 19.01 6.86 -4.01
C ILE A 206 18.10 7.15 -2.81
N VAL A 207 16.85 6.66 -2.84
CA VAL A 207 15.91 6.85 -1.74
C VAL A 207 16.38 6.18 -0.45
N ALA A 208 16.95 4.97 -0.53
CA ALA A 208 17.49 4.29 0.64
C ALA A 208 18.60 5.13 1.30
N GLU A 209 19.50 5.70 0.50
CA GLU A 209 20.55 6.60 0.99
C GLU A 209 19.97 7.88 1.62
N TRP A 210 18.95 8.47 1.00
CA TRP A 210 18.28 9.68 1.52
C TRP A 210 17.64 9.42 2.89
N ILE A 211 16.88 8.34 3.03
CA ILE A 211 16.23 7.98 4.30
C ILE A 211 17.27 7.71 5.38
N ASP A 212 18.34 6.97 5.05
CA ASP A 212 19.40 6.67 6.00
C ASP A 212 20.17 7.92 6.43
N ALA A 213 20.45 8.83 5.50
CA ALA A 213 21.09 10.11 5.79
C ALA A 213 20.21 10.96 6.71
N LEU A 214 18.92 11.14 6.38
CA LEU A 214 17.96 11.88 7.20
C LEU A 214 17.87 11.32 8.63
N ASN A 215 17.72 10.00 8.77
CA ASN A 215 17.64 9.33 10.07
C ASN A 215 18.93 9.46 10.88
N ARG A 216 20.10 9.36 10.21
CA ARG A 216 21.41 9.53 10.86
C ARG A 216 21.60 10.94 11.39
N GLU A 217 21.17 11.95 10.64
CA GLU A 217 21.27 13.35 11.04
C GLU A 217 20.40 13.71 12.24
N VAL A 218 19.20 13.12 12.32
CA VAL A 218 18.30 13.34 13.48
C VAL A 218 18.59 12.41 14.66
N GLY A 219 19.41 11.37 14.45
CA GLY A 219 19.86 10.43 15.49
C GLY A 219 18.85 9.34 15.87
N GLU A 220 17.75 9.20 15.12
CA GLU A 220 16.70 8.21 15.37
C GLU A 220 15.96 7.85 14.07
N GLU A 221 15.17 6.78 14.08
CA GLU A 221 14.27 6.45 12.98
C GLU A 221 13.04 7.38 13.01
N ARG A 222 13.09 8.45 12.22
CA ARG A 222 12.00 9.42 12.04
C ARG A 222 11.46 9.48 10.61
N PHE A 223 12.21 8.91 9.67
CA PHE A 223 11.91 8.89 8.24
C PHE A 223 11.80 7.45 7.73
N GLY A 224 10.81 7.22 6.89
CA GLY A 224 10.61 5.97 6.16
C GLY A 224 10.12 6.23 4.75
N PHE A 225 9.59 5.19 4.11
CA PHE A 225 9.09 5.27 2.75
C PHE A 225 7.65 4.77 2.63
N CYS A 226 6.88 5.45 1.78
CA CYS A 226 5.59 5.04 1.29
C CYS A 226 5.72 4.73 -0.21
N MET A 227 5.58 3.46 -0.59
CA MET A 227 5.62 3.06 -1.99
C MET A 227 4.25 3.21 -2.63
N ASP A 228 4.09 4.12 -3.58
CA ASP A 228 2.92 4.22 -4.44
C ASP A 228 3.08 3.30 -5.66
N VAL A 229 2.29 2.23 -5.68
CA VAL A 229 2.28 1.23 -6.75
C VAL A 229 1.85 1.82 -8.09
N GLY A 230 0.89 2.73 -8.09
CA GLY A 230 0.40 3.38 -9.31
C GLY A 230 1.49 4.24 -9.96
N VAL A 231 2.30 4.94 -9.17
CA VAL A 231 3.46 5.68 -9.69
C VAL A 231 4.51 4.73 -10.27
N CYS A 232 4.82 3.63 -9.59
CA CYS A 232 5.75 2.61 -10.12
C CYS A 232 5.24 2.04 -11.45
N SER A 233 3.94 1.73 -11.57
CA SER A 233 3.31 1.25 -12.80
C SER A 233 3.42 2.25 -13.94
N LEU A 234 3.06 3.52 -13.70
CA LEU A 234 3.13 4.58 -14.72
C LEU A 234 4.54 4.80 -15.25
N CYS A 235 5.55 4.58 -14.40
CA CYS A 235 6.95 4.80 -14.74
C CYS A 235 7.71 3.53 -15.14
N GLY A 236 7.01 2.40 -15.32
CA GLY A 236 7.62 1.11 -15.66
C GLY A 236 8.77 0.74 -14.72
N GLN A 237 8.56 0.90 -13.40
CA GLN A 237 9.58 0.58 -12.40
C GLN A 237 9.53 -0.91 -12.05
N ASP A 238 10.71 -1.50 -11.85
CA ASP A 238 10.83 -2.85 -11.31
C ASP A 238 10.49 -2.83 -9.82
N MET A 239 9.24 -3.17 -9.50
CA MET A 239 8.72 -3.16 -8.13
C MET A 239 9.39 -4.20 -7.23
N HIS A 240 9.94 -5.27 -7.80
CA HIS A 240 10.65 -6.30 -7.04
C HIS A 240 11.95 -5.71 -6.49
N GLU A 241 12.78 -5.19 -7.40
CA GLU A 241 14.05 -4.57 -7.03
C GLU A 241 13.85 -3.35 -6.13
N PHE A 242 12.85 -2.52 -6.44
CA PHE A 242 12.52 -1.33 -5.65
C PHE A 242 12.16 -1.70 -4.20
N SER A 243 11.32 -2.73 -4.03
CA SER A 243 10.96 -3.25 -2.70
C SER A 243 12.17 -3.85 -1.99
N ARG A 244 12.98 -4.66 -2.68
CA ARG A 244 14.17 -5.33 -2.14
C ARG A 244 15.21 -4.35 -1.60
N VAL A 245 15.49 -3.28 -2.34
CA VAL A 245 16.49 -2.28 -1.98
C VAL A 245 16.04 -1.45 -0.77
N LEU A 246 14.78 -1.05 -0.72
CA LEU A 246 14.25 -0.27 0.40
C LEU A 246 14.04 -1.13 1.64
N GLY A 247 13.56 -2.37 1.47
CA GLY A 247 13.32 -3.34 2.53
C GLY A 247 12.51 -2.75 3.68
N LYS A 248 13.03 -2.88 4.92
CA LYS A 248 12.40 -2.38 6.16
C LYS A 248 12.13 -0.86 6.20
N ARG A 249 12.66 -0.08 5.25
CA ARG A 249 12.40 1.36 5.13
C ARG A 249 10.98 1.62 4.62
N ILE A 250 10.41 0.69 3.84
CA ILE A 250 9.00 0.76 3.43
C ILE A 250 8.14 0.54 4.66
N LYS A 251 7.40 1.58 5.07
CA LYS A 251 6.45 1.53 6.19
C LYS A 251 5.01 1.45 5.70
N ALA A 252 4.77 1.89 4.47
CA ALA A 252 3.46 1.84 3.83
C ALA A 252 3.58 1.55 2.33
N VAL A 253 2.55 0.93 1.78
CA VAL A 253 2.37 0.70 0.34
C VAL A 253 0.97 1.17 -0.03
N ILE A 254 0.86 2.12 -0.96
CA ILE A 254 -0.41 2.52 -1.57
C ILE A 254 -0.70 1.57 -2.73
N LEU A 255 -1.67 0.68 -2.52
CA LEU A 255 -2.22 -0.22 -3.52
C LEU A 255 -3.29 0.50 -4.33
N ARG A 256 -2.96 0.81 -5.58
CA ARG A 256 -3.90 1.29 -6.59
C ARG A 256 -3.46 0.83 -7.97
N ASP A 257 -4.44 0.54 -8.82
CA ASP A 257 -4.23 0.27 -10.25
C ASP A 257 -4.31 1.57 -11.05
N CYS A 258 -3.77 1.57 -12.26
CA CYS A 258 -3.83 2.71 -13.19
C CYS A 258 -3.90 2.24 -14.65
N ASP A 259 -4.30 3.11 -15.56
CA ASP A 259 -4.41 2.80 -16.99
C ASP A 259 -3.04 2.78 -17.72
N GLY A 260 -1.97 3.07 -17.00
CA GLY A 260 -0.61 3.19 -17.52
C GLY A 260 -0.35 4.49 -18.29
N GLN A 261 -1.27 5.45 -18.28
CA GLN A 261 -1.12 6.75 -18.95
C GLN A 261 -1.36 7.92 -17.98
N GLN A 262 -2.37 7.82 -17.13
CA GLN A 262 -2.83 8.85 -16.22
C GLN A 262 -2.74 8.40 -14.76
N GLU A 263 -2.72 9.36 -13.85
CA GLU A 263 -2.65 9.11 -12.40
C GLU A 263 -3.98 8.63 -11.78
N GLY A 264 -4.69 7.74 -12.47
CA GLY A 264 -5.91 7.11 -11.95
C GLY A 264 -5.64 6.27 -10.71
N SER A 265 -6.62 6.24 -9.80
CA SER A 265 -6.66 5.41 -8.60
C SER A 265 -7.80 4.40 -8.75
N MET A 266 -7.50 3.30 -9.43
CA MET A 266 -8.44 2.21 -9.71
C MET A 266 -8.26 1.05 -8.73
N LEU A 267 -9.33 0.28 -8.50
CA LEU A 267 -9.23 -0.93 -7.69
C LEU A 267 -8.25 -1.94 -8.34
N PRO A 268 -7.35 -2.59 -7.58
CA PRO A 268 -6.45 -3.61 -8.13
C PRO A 268 -7.17 -4.66 -8.98
N PHE A 269 -6.51 -5.09 -10.05
CA PHE A 269 -6.98 -6.05 -11.05
C PHE A 269 -8.09 -5.55 -11.99
N THR A 270 -8.51 -4.28 -11.89
CA THR A 270 -9.54 -3.74 -12.80
C THR A 270 -8.96 -3.16 -14.09
N CYS A 271 -7.67 -2.83 -14.13
CA CYS A 271 -7.01 -2.49 -15.38
C CYS A 271 -6.38 -3.74 -16.02
N ALA A 272 -7.09 -4.31 -17.00
CA ALA A 272 -6.66 -5.51 -17.70
C ALA A 272 -6.77 -5.38 -19.22
N TYR A 273 -5.86 -6.05 -19.93
CA TYR A 273 -5.90 -6.19 -21.38
C TYR A 273 -5.55 -7.62 -21.78
N SER A 274 -6.34 -8.21 -22.67
CA SER A 274 -6.17 -9.61 -23.12
C SER A 274 -6.09 -10.62 -21.97
N GLY A 275 -6.89 -10.40 -20.91
CA GLY A 275 -6.94 -11.26 -19.73
C GLY A 275 -5.72 -11.16 -18.81
N GLN A 276 -4.86 -10.16 -18.97
CA GLN A 276 -3.70 -9.91 -18.11
C GLN A 276 -3.81 -8.56 -17.42
N PRO A 277 -3.41 -8.45 -16.14
CA PRO A 277 -3.33 -7.15 -15.47
C PRO A 277 -2.27 -6.26 -16.12
N ARG A 278 -2.50 -4.95 -16.09
CA ARG A 278 -1.55 -3.95 -16.61
C ARG A 278 -0.47 -3.59 -15.59
N THR A 279 -0.86 -3.52 -14.32
CA THR A 279 0.08 -3.34 -13.20
C THR A 279 0.82 -4.65 -12.92
N ASP A 280 2.12 -4.55 -12.66
CA ASP A 280 3.01 -5.68 -12.34
C ASP A 280 2.83 -6.15 -10.89
N TRP A 281 1.65 -6.71 -10.60
CA TRP A 281 1.31 -7.26 -9.29
C TRP A 281 2.23 -8.39 -8.86
N LEU A 282 2.79 -9.12 -9.83
CA LEU A 282 3.70 -10.23 -9.58
C LEU A 282 4.97 -9.76 -8.89
N ASN A 283 5.67 -8.78 -9.47
CA ASN A 283 6.93 -8.30 -8.92
C ASN A 283 6.72 -7.50 -7.63
N LEU A 284 5.57 -6.82 -7.48
CA LEU A 284 5.18 -6.22 -6.21
C LEU A 284 5.05 -7.28 -5.10
N ILE A 285 4.22 -8.29 -5.30
CA ILE A 285 3.95 -9.33 -4.29
C ILE A 285 5.23 -10.07 -3.92
N ARG A 286 6.04 -10.44 -4.92
CA ARG A 286 7.34 -11.10 -4.70
C ARG A 286 8.27 -10.23 -3.86
N GLY A 287 8.44 -8.96 -4.23
CA GLY A 287 9.34 -8.04 -3.53
C GLY A 287 8.93 -7.79 -2.08
N LEU A 288 7.62 -7.60 -1.83
CA LEU A 288 7.09 -7.42 -0.48
C LEU A 288 7.19 -8.70 0.37
N ARG A 289 6.93 -9.87 -0.23
CA ARG A 289 7.08 -11.18 0.44
C ARG A 289 8.54 -11.44 0.82
N GLU A 290 9.47 -11.29 -0.12
CA GLU A 290 10.91 -11.54 0.09
C GLU A 290 11.48 -10.64 1.21
N THR A 291 11.04 -9.39 1.27
CA THR A 291 11.50 -8.43 2.28
C THR A 291 10.77 -8.57 3.62
N GLY A 292 9.76 -9.43 3.71
CA GLY A 292 8.96 -9.61 4.93
C GLY A 292 8.19 -8.36 5.32
N PHE A 293 7.59 -7.67 4.36
CA PHE A 293 6.83 -6.45 4.61
C PHE A 293 5.70 -6.67 5.64
N ASP A 294 5.70 -5.84 6.69
CA ASP A 294 4.76 -5.90 7.82
C ASP A 294 4.13 -4.52 8.12
N GLY A 295 4.13 -3.63 7.13
CA GLY A 295 3.68 -2.24 7.27
C GLY A 295 2.19 -2.03 7.03
N GLN A 296 1.86 -0.82 6.57
CA GLN A 296 0.50 -0.42 6.20
C GLN A 296 0.24 -0.69 4.72
N LEU A 297 -0.76 -1.50 4.41
CA LEU A 297 -1.21 -1.79 3.07
C LEU A 297 -2.46 -0.95 2.77
N VAL A 298 -2.27 0.20 2.14
CA VAL A 298 -3.29 1.23 1.94
C VAL A 298 -3.97 1.01 0.61
N LEU A 299 -5.21 0.53 0.63
CA LEU A 299 -6.02 0.35 -0.57
C LEU A 299 -6.62 1.71 -0.99
N ASP A 300 -6.12 2.27 -2.09
CA ASP A 300 -6.66 3.47 -2.71
C ASP A 300 -7.31 3.13 -4.06
N PHE A 301 -8.61 3.39 -4.15
CA PHE A 301 -9.42 3.10 -5.34
C PHE A 301 -10.43 4.21 -5.59
N ARG A 302 -10.03 5.44 -5.27
CA ARG A 302 -10.86 6.64 -5.29
C ARG A 302 -11.69 6.77 -6.56
N ASP A 303 -11.08 6.60 -7.73
CA ASP A 303 -11.77 6.83 -9.01
C ASP A 303 -12.80 5.73 -9.29
N THR A 304 -12.49 4.48 -8.92
CA THR A 304 -13.48 3.40 -8.94
C THR A 304 -14.63 3.68 -7.97
N ALA A 305 -14.35 4.09 -6.73
CA ALA A 305 -15.40 4.38 -5.74
C ALA A 305 -16.29 5.56 -6.14
N CYS A 306 -15.70 6.65 -6.64
CA CYS A 306 -16.40 7.87 -7.05
C CYS A 306 -17.38 7.61 -8.20
N THR A 307 -16.99 6.77 -9.16
CA THR A 307 -17.79 6.49 -10.37
C THR A 307 -18.97 5.56 -10.10
N PHE A 308 -18.91 4.76 -9.04
CA PHE A 308 -20.02 3.88 -8.66
C PHE A 308 -21.14 4.65 -7.93
N SER A 309 -22.38 4.33 -8.31
CA SER A 309 -23.59 4.82 -7.63
C SER A 309 -23.57 4.44 -6.15
N PRO A 310 -23.98 5.32 -5.22
CA PRO A 310 -24.03 5.01 -3.79
C PRO A 310 -24.74 3.69 -3.43
N ILE A 311 -25.74 3.26 -4.22
CA ILE A 311 -26.46 2.01 -3.98
C ILE A 311 -25.59 0.76 -4.23
N LEU A 312 -24.59 0.86 -5.10
CA LEU A 312 -23.66 -0.23 -5.44
C LEU A 312 -22.38 -0.22 -4.61
N ARG A 313 -22.11 0.88 -3.89
CA ARG A 313 -20.89 1.05 -3.10
C ARG A 313 -20.72 0.01 -2.00
N PRO A 314 -21.76 -0.40 -1.24
CA PRO A 314 -21.59 -1.44 -0.22
C PRO A 314 -21.01 -2.74 -0.77
N GLN A 315 -21.47 -3.22 -1.93
CA GLN A 315 -20.93 -4.42 -2.57
C GLN A 315 -19.52 -4.20 -3.11
N LEU A 316 -19.25 -3.01 -3.67
CA LEU A 316 -17.90 -2.63 -4.08
C LEU A 316 -16.93 -2.64 -2.88
N MET A 317 -17.34 -2.15 -1.71
CA MET A 317 -16.51 -2.14 -0.50
C MET A 317 -16.18 -3.54 -0.02
N VAL A 318 -17.15 -4.46 -0.02
CA VAL A 318 -16.92 -5.87 0.33
C VAL A 318 -15.93 -6.51 -0.64
N PHE A 319 -16.07 -6.25 -1.94
CA PHE A 319 -15.12 -6.75 -2.93
C PHE A 319 -13.72 -6.13 -2.76
N ALA A 320 -13.65 -4.82 -2.49
CA ALA A 320 -12.40 -4.11 -2.22
C ALA A 320 -11.66 -4.69 -1.00
N LYS A 321 -12.39 -5.02 0.08
CA LYS A 321 -11.81 -5.71 1.24
C LYS A 321 -11.25 -7.07 0.87
N ALA A 322 -12.01 -7.87 0.12
CA ALA A 322 -11.55 -9.19 -0.33
C ALA A 322 -10.29 -9.10 -1.21
N VAL A 323 -10.19 -8.07 -2.06
CA VAL A 323 -8.97 -7.78 -2.83
C VAL A 323 -7.80 -7.46 -1.91
N ALA A 324 -7.96 -6.58 -0.92
CA ALA A 324 -6.89 -6.26 0.02
C ALA A 324 -6.45 -7.48 0.87
N ASP A 325 -7.41 -8.29 1.32
CA ASP A 325 -7.13 -9.55 2.04
C ASP A 325 -6.35 -10.54 1.17
N TYR A 326 -6.70 -10.62 -0.12
CA TYR A 326 -5.97 -11.45 -1.07
C TYR A 326 -4.52 -10.99 -1.22
N PHE A 327 -4.26 -9.67 -1.37
CA PHE A 327 -2.89 -9.15 -1.38
C PHE A 327 -2.14 -9.48 -0.09
N LYS A 328 -2.79 -9.28 1.06
CA LYS A 328 -2.18 -9.60 2.35
C LYS A 328 -1.77 -11.06 2.45
N TRP A 329 -2.70 -11.96 2.14
CA TRP A 329 -2.45 -13.39 2.13
C TRP A 329 -1.31 -13.77 1.18
N GLN A 330 -1.31 -13.24 -0.04
CA GLN A 330 -0.26 -13.50 -1.02
C GLN A 330 1.12 -13.04 -0.54
N ILE A 331 1.21 -11.86 0.07
CA ILE A 331 2.47 -11.35 0.64
C ILE A 331 2.91 -12.21 1.84
N GLU A 332 1.97 -12.69 2.66
CA GLU A 332 2.26 -13.43 3.90
C GLU A 332 2.46 -14.94 3.73
N ILE A 333 2.30 -15.54 2.52
CA ILE A 333 2.42 -16.99 2.29
C ILE A 333 3.65 -17.58 2.98
N GLU A 334 4.84 -16.99 2.81
CA GLU A 334 6.05 -17.55 3.41
C GLU A 334 6.05 -17.45 4.95
N ASN A 335 5.44 -16.41 5.51
CA ASN A 335 5.29 -16.28 6.96
C ASN A 335 4.28 -17.29 7.52
N LEU A 336 3.23 -17.63 6.77
CA LEU A 336 2.31 -18.71 7.11
C LEU A 336 3.03 -20.06 7.15
N LEU A 337 3.94 -20.34 6.21
CA LEU A 337 4.74 -21.57 6.21
C LEU A 337 5.62 -21.66 7.48
N LYS A 338 6.26 -20.56 7.89
CA LYS A 338 7.13 -20.51 9.08
C LYS A 338 6.37 -20.72 10.40
N LYS A 339 5.05 -20.51 10.42
CA LYS A 339 4.21 -20.64 11.62
C LYS A 339 4.13 -22.09 12.12
N TYR A 340 4.20 -23.06 11.20
CA TYR A 340 3.97 -24.47 11.50
C TYR A 340 5.27 -25.23 11.69
N SER A 341 5.29 -26.17 12.63
CA SER A 341 6.48 -26.98 12.94
C SER A 341 6.73 -28.09 11.91
N SER A 342 5.66 -28.52 11.24
CA SER A 342 5.67 -29.44 10.11
C SER A 342 4.54 -29.09 9.14
N ILE A 343 4.64 -29.59 7.91
CA ILE A 343 3.66 -29.30 6.85
C ILE A 343 3.22 -30.59 6.19
N ALA A 344 1.95 -30.71 5.84
CA ALA A 344 1.49 -31.68 4.85
C ALA A 344 0.70 -30.96 3.76
N LEU A 345 0.77 -31.48 2.53
CA LEU A 345 0.08 -30.90 1.39
C LEU A 345 -1.18 -31.69 1.03
N PHE A 346 -2.21 -30.99 0.57
CA PHE A 346 -3.40 -31.60 -0.01
C PHE A 346 -3.46 -31.30 -1.51
N GLY A 347 -3.29 -32.33 -2.34
CA GLY A 347 -3.34 -32.31 -3.79
C GLY A 347 -2.00 -32.73 -4.39
N ALA A 348 -1.99 -33.77 -5.22
CA ALA A 348 -0.78 -34.26 -5.91
C ALA A 348 -0.68 -33.72 -7.36
N GLY A 349 -0.93 -32.42 -7.53
CA GLY A 349 -1.03 -31.75 -8.84
C GLY A 349 0.11 -30.76 -9.15
N ASN A 350 -0.10 -29.93 -10.18
CA ASN A 350 0.86 -28.88 -10.58
C ASN A 350 1.17 -27.89 -9.45
N MET A 351 0.16 -27.54 -8.64
CA MET A 351 0.35 -26.62 -7.52
C MET A 351 1.25 -27.21 -6.43
N CYS A 352 1.14 -28.52 -6.13
CA CYS A 352 2.08 -29.21 -5.25
C CYS A 352 3.49 -29.26 -5.84
N ARG A 353 3.63 -29.53 -7.15
CA ARG A 353 4.94 -29.46 -7.83
C ARG A 353 5.57 -28.08 -7.68
N ASN A 354 4.76 -27.03 -7.84
CA ASN A 354 5.18 -25.64 -7.73
C ASN A 354 5.60 -25.28 -6.30
N TYR A 355 4.83 -25.73 -5.30
CA TYR A 355 5.24 -25.68 -3.90
C TYR A 355 6.61 -26.32 -3.71
N MET A 356 6.79 -27.57 -4.18
CA MET A 356 8.04 -28.31 -3.98
C MET A 356 9.24 -27.60 -4.62
N LYS A 357 9.06 -26.98 -5.79
CA LYS A 357 10.13 -26.23 -6.47
C LYS A 357 10.54 -24.95 -5.73
N CYS A 358 9.59 -24.19 -5.17
CA CYS A 358 9.89 -22.90 -4.55
C CYS A 358 10.13 -22.97 -3.05
N TYR A 359 9.47 -23.89 -2.36
CA TYR A 359 9.42 -23.95 -0.91
C TYR A 359 9.80 -25.33 -0.35
N GLY A 360 9.78 -26.40 -1.15
CA GLY A 360 9.99 -27.77 -0.67
C GLY A 360 11.34 -28.03 -0.02
N GLU A 361 12.42 -27.35 -0.44
CA GLU A 361 13.73 -27.49 0.22
C GLU A 361 13.75 -26.82 1.60
N LYS A 362 13.16 -25.63 1.71
CA LYS A 362 13.16 -24.82 2.94
C LYS A 362 12.09 -25.27 3.94
N TYR A 363 10.95 -25.72 3.43
CA TYR A 363 9.75 -26.12 4.16
C TYR A 363 9.26 -27.49 3.65
N PRO A 364 10.04 -28.56 3.87
CA PRO A 364 9.73 -29.88 3.34
C PRO A 364 8.44 -30.45 3.94
N PRO A 365 7.46 -30.86 3.12
CA PRO A 365 6.27 -31.54 3.61
C PRO A 365 6.57 -32.95 4.10
N LEU A 366 5.81 -33.43 5.08
CA LEU A 366 5.82 -34.80 5.56
C LEU A 366 5.35 -35.78 4.48
N PHE A 367 4.30 -35.40 3.74
CA PHE A 367 3.71 -36.12 2.62
C PHE A 367 2.76 -35.18 1.85
N THR A 368 2.21 -35.67 0.74
CA THR A 368 1.03 -35.07 0.10
C THR A 368 -0.12 -36.07 0.10
N CYS A 369 -1.37 -35.64 0.13
CA CYS A 369 -2.53 -36.53 0.00
C CYS A 369 -3.45 -36.07 -1.13
N ASP A 370 -4.26 -36.98 -1.67
CA ASP A 370 -5.21 -36.67 -2.75
C ASP A 370 -6.49 -37.50 -2.58
N ASN A 371 -7.63 -36.99 -3.05
CA ASN A 371 -8.89 -37.75 -3.04
C ASN A 371 -8.89 -38.89 -4.07
N ASN A 372 -8.01 -38.85 -5.07
CA ASN A 372 -7.90 -39.90 -6.07
C ASN A 372 -7.17 -41.14 -5.53
N GLN A 373 -7.94 -42.17 -5.18
CA GLN A 373 -7.40 -43.43 -4.63
C GLN A 373 -6.37 -44.12 -5.54
N LYS A 374 -6.41 -43.87 -6.86
CA LYS A 374 -5.50 -44.51 -7.83
C LYS A 374 -4.04 -44.09 -7.67
N VAL A 375 -3.78 -42.96 -7.02
CA VAL A 375 -2.42 -42.45 -6.82
C VAL A 375 -1.89 -42.72 -5.41
N TRP A 376 -2.67 -43.34 -4.52
CA TRP A 376 -2.21 -43.62 -3.16
C TRP A 376 -1.05 -44.63 -3.16
N GLY A 377 -0.06 -44.38 -2.31
CA GLY A 377 1.19 -45.17 -2.22
C GLY A 377 2.17 -44.90 -3.36
N THR A 378 1.85 -44.02 -4.30
CA THR A 378 2.81 -43.56 -5.33
C THR A 378 3.67 -42.43 -4.79
N GLU A 379 4.75 -42.10 -5.51
CA GLU A 379 5.60 -40.95 -5.21
C GLU A 379 5.32 -39.80 -6.19
N PHE A 380 5.19 -38.59 -5.68
CA PHE A 380 5.05 -37.36 -6.45
C PHE A 380 6.01 -36.29 -5.95
N CYS A 381 6.96 -35.86 -6.80
CA CYS A 381 7.98 -34.87 -6.46
C CYS A 381 8.76 -35.20 -5.17
N GLY A 382 9.06 -36.49 -4.93
CA GLY A 382 9.75 -36.95 -3.72
C GLY A 382 8.86 -37.12 -2.49
N LEU A 383 7.54 -36.93 -2.62
CA LEU A 383 6.57 -37.12 -1.53
C LEU A 383 5.73 -38.38 -1.79
N GLU A 384 5.52 -39.19 -0.75
CA GLU A 384 4.50 -40.24 -0.79
C GLU A 384 3.11 -39.60 -0.89
N VAL A 385 2.27 -40.11 -1.79
CA VAL A 385 0.88 -39.70 -1.93
C VAL A 385 0.00 -40.59 -1.05
N LYS A 386 -0.61 -40.02 -0.01
CA LYS A 386 -1.45 -40.73 0.96
C LYS A 386 -2.95 -40.48 0.76
N SER A 387 -3.76 -41.29 1.44
CA SER A 387 -5.18 -40.98 1.67
C SER A 387 -5.31 -39.74 2.57
N PRO A 388 -6.33 -38.89 2.38
CA PRO A 388 -6.63 -37.80 3.31
C PRO A 388 -6.75 -38.24 4.77
N GLU A 389 -7.16 -39.47 5.04
CA GLU A 389 -7.26 -40.01 6.41
C GLU A 389 -5.93 -39.97 7.17
N ALA A 390 -4.80 -40.04 6.47
CA ALA A 390 -3.48 -39.92 7.09
C ALA A 390 -3.25 -38.55 7.75
N LEU A 391 -4.03 -37.52 7.39
CA LEU A 391 -3.96 -36.21 8.01
C LEU A 391 -4.42 -36.20 9.48
N LYS A 392 -5.19 -37.21 9.93
CA LYS A 392 -5.59 -37.33 11.34
C LYS A 392 -4.44 -37.74 12.27
N GLU A 393 -3.38 -38.31 11.68
CA GLU A 393 -2.23 -38.86 12.40
C GLU A 393 -1.01 -37.93 12.36
N VAL A 394 -1.16 -36.71 11.80
CA VAL A 394 -0.05 -35.74 11.74
C VAL A 394 0.29 -35.21 13.13
N PRO A 395 1.55 -34.78 13.35
CA PRO A 395 1.95 -34.17 14.61
C PRO A 395 1.12 -32.93 14.97
N GLU A 396 0.99 -32.67 16.26
CA GLU A 396 0.40 -31.43 16.76
C GLU A 396 1.21 -30.22 16.24
N GLY A 397 0.52 -29.16 15.80
CA GLY A 397 1.18 -28.00 15.19
C GLY A 397 1.63 -28.21 13.74
N CYS A 398 1.17 -29.27 13.07
CA CYS A 398 1.29 -29.45 11.62
C CYS A 398 0.29 -28.54 10.88
N GLY A 399 0.76 -27.83 9.85
CA GLY A 399 -0.09 -27.06 8.93
C GLY A 399 -0.46 -27.87 7.70
N ILE A 400 -1.75 -27.87 7.33
CA ILE A 400 -2.27 -28.57 6.16
C ILE A 400 -2.52 -27.56 5.04
N PHE A 401 -1.65 -27.55 4.04
CA PHE A 401 -1.73 -26.61 2.93
C PHE A 401 -2.47 -27.23 1.74
N ILE A 402 -3.61 -26.66 1.39
CA ILE A 402 -4.39 -27.08 0.23
C ILE A 402 -3.71 -26.54 -1.04
N CYS A 403 -3.17 -27.47 -1.82
CA CYS A 403 -2.50 -27.28 -3.11
C CYS A 403 -3.42 -27.73 -4.25
N ASN A 404 -4.65 -27.22 -4.28
CA ASN A 404 -5.67 -27.56 -5.28
C ASN A 404 -6.61 -26.37 -5.50
N ILE A 405 -7.12 -26.21 -6.73
CA ILE A 405 -8.07 -25.15 -7.09
C ILE A 405 -9.43 -25.26 -6.39
N TYR A 406 -9.80 -26.45 -5.90
CA TYR A 406 -11.06 -26.69 -5.18
C TYR A 406 -10.94 -26.35 -3.67
N TYR A 407 -10.35 -25.18 -3.35
CA TYR A 407 -9.99 -24.78 -1.97
C TYR A 407 -11.11 -24.99 -0.96
N ARG A 408 -12.31 -24.49 -1.24
CA ARG A 408 -13.45 -24.46 -0.29
C ARG A 408 -14.08 -25.84 -0.07
N GLU A 409 -14.17 -26.66 -1.11
CA GLU A 409 -14.70 -28.02 -1.00
C GLU A 409 -13.78 -28.89 -0.16
N ILE A 410 -12.47 -28.77 -0.40
CA ILE A 410 -11.45 -29.49 0.36
C ILE A 410 -11.37 -28.98 1.80
N GLU A 411 -11.43 -27.66 2.02
CA GLU A 411 -11.47 -27.10 3.36
C GLU A 411 -12.65 -27.68 4.15
N GLN A 412 -13.85 -27.70 3.59
CA GLN A 412 -15.02 -28.27 4.25
C GLN A 412 -14.82 -29.77 4.56
N GLN A 413 -14.30 -30.55 3.60
CA GLN A 413 -13.96 -31.95 3.82
C GLN A 413 -13.01 -32.13 5.02
N LEU A 414 -11.94 -31.33 5.08
CA LEU A 414 -10.96 -31.42 6.16
C LEU A 414 -11.55 -31.01 7.51
N ARG A 415 -12.42 -29.99 7.54
CA ARG A 415 -13.16 -29.61 8.76
C ARG A 415 -14.11 -30.71 9.22
N ASP A 416 -14.83 -31.36 8.31
CA ASP A 416 -15.70 -32.49 8.62
C ASP A 416 -14.92 -33.71 9.15
N MET A 417 -13.63 -33.81 8.79
CA MET A 417 -12.70 -34.80 9.33
C MET A 417 -12.11 -34.43 10.70
N GLY A 418 -12.42 -33.24 11.23
CA GLY A 418 -11.92 -32.73 12.50
C GLY A 418 -10.54 -32.07 12.43
N ILE A 419 -10.10 -31.65 11.24
CA ILE A 419 -8.79 -31.00 11.03
C ILE A 419 -8.97 -29.48 11.13
N GLU A 420 -8.13 -28.82 11.93
CA GLU A 420 -8.28 -27.39 12.24
C GLU A 420 -7.21 -26.51 11.57
N ASN A 421 -5.95 -26.96 11.50
CA ASN A 421 -4.81 -26.19 10.97
C ASN A 421 -4.77 -26.16 9.43
N ILE A 422 -5.85 -25.71 8.80
CA ILE A 422 -6.01 -25.69 7.34
C ILE A 422 -5.58 -24.34 6.80
N GLU A 423 -4.71 -24.36 5.79
CA GLU A 423 -4.22 -23.19 5.07
C GLU A 423 -4.38 -23.38 3.57
N PHE A 424 -4.43 -22.28 2.83
CA PHE A 424 -4.41 -22.30 1.36
C PHE A 424 -3.01 -21.97 0.84
N PHE A 425 -2.59 -22.70 -0.20
CA PHE A 425 -1.41 -22.34 -0.99
C PHE A 425 -1.82 -21.95 -2.39
N ASN A 426 -1.19 -20.93 -2.96
CA ASN A 426 -1.45 -20.49 -4.32
C ASN A 426 -0.15 -20.21 -5.07
N ASP A 427 -0.11 -20.61 -6.33
CA ASP A 427 1.06 -20.58 -7.19
C ASP A 427 0.99 -19.51 -8.29
N GLU A 428 0.10 -18.51 -8.17
CA GLU A 428 0.00 -17.39 -9.13
C GLU A 428 1.22 -16.48 -9.06
N TYR A 429 1.74 -16.24 -7.85
CA TYR A 429 2.85 -15.32 -7.59
C TYR A 429 4.05 -16.03 -6.96
N MET A 430 4.45 -17.18 -7.50
CA MET A 430 5.62 -17.96 -7.03
C MET A 430 6.92 -17.15 -7.06
N PRO A 431 7.87 -17.30 -6.13
CA PRO A 431 9.15 -16.56 -6.12
C PRO A 431 10.00 -16.73 -7.38
N SER A 432 9.98 -17.91 -8.01
CA SER A 432 10.72 -18.23 -9.22
C SER A 432 9.78 -18.76 -10.31
N PHE A 433 10.07 -18.44 -11.57
CA PHE A 433 9.37 -19.02 -12.70
C PHE A 433 10.01 -20.35 -13.10
N HIS A 434 9.21 -21.42 -13.08
CA HIS A 434 9.59 -22.71 -13.65
C HIS A 434 8.61 -23.05 -14.78
N PHE A 435 9.12 -23.14 -16.01
CA PHE A 435 8.29 -23.31 -17.22
C PHE A 435 7.77 -24.73 -17.46
N ASP A 436 8.17 -25.72 -16.66
CA ASP A 436 7.73 -27.10 -16.84
C ASP A 436 6.36 -27.34 -16.21
N ARG A 437 5.30 -27.17 -17.00
CA ARG A 437 3.96 -27.69 -16.67
C ARG A 437 3.90 -29.18 -16.99
N LEU A 438 3.23 -29.97 -16.16
CA LEU A 438 2.85 -31.33 -16.55
C LEU A 438 2.10 -31.27 -17.88
N ARG A 439 2.53 -32.07 -18.87
CA ARG A 439 1.69 -32.34 -20.03
C ARG A 439 0.43 -33.01 -19.49
N THR A 440 -0.74 -32.44 -19.81
CA THR A 440 -2.02 -33.11 -19.60
C THR A 440 -1.93 -34.51 -20.20
N VAL A 441 -2.06 -35.53 -19.35
CA VAL A 441 -2.26 -36.91 -19.78
C VAL A 441 -3.74 -37.11 -20.03
#